data_AF-A0A160NYC4-F1
#
_entry.id   AF-A0A160NYC4-F1
#
_cell.length_a   1.000
_cell.length_b   1.000
_cell.length_c   1.000
_cell.angle_alpha   90.00
_cell.angle_beta   90.00
_cell.angle_gamma   90.00
#
_symmetry.space_group_name_H-M   'P 1'
#
loop_
_entity.id
_entity.type
_entity.pdbx_description
1 polymer ?
#
loop_
_entity_poly.entity_id
_entity_poly.type
_entity_poly.pdbx_seq_one_letter_code
_entity_poly.pdbx_strand_id
1 'polypeptide(L)'
;MLTVTTVNVNGLRAAAKKGFVEWLAGTSADAVCLQEVRAEEAQLPAEAGAPEGWYVTHAPAAAKGRAGVSLYTRREPDAVRVGFGSDEFDGTGRYIEADLPGVTVASLYLPSGEVGTERQDEKIRFMAEFLPYLKGLRERAAADGREVVVCGDWNIAHQEADLKNWKANQKSSGFLPEERAWLGRVLDEGDGGYVDVFRALHPDQDGPYSWWSYRGRAFDNDSGWRIDYQMVTPGLAAKAVKAEVERAATHAERWSDHAPVTVVYEL
;
A
#
# COMPACT_ATOMS: atom_id res chain seq x y z
N MET A 1 18.90 -4.24 9.12
CA MET A 1 18.42 -3.41 8.00
C MET A 1 17.32 -4.17 7.32
N LEU A 2 16.13 -3.60 7.27
CA LEU A 2 14.96 -4.10 6.58
C LEU A 2 14.53 -3.06 5.54
N THR A 3 14.43 -3.44 4.28
CA THR A 3 13.91 -2.58 3.20
C THR A 3 12.55 -3.10 2.78
N VAL A 4 11.51 -2.27 2.87
CA VAL A 4 10.15 -2.63 2.47
C VAL A 4 9.68 -1.69 1.38
N THR A 5 9.07 -2.25 0.33
CA THR A 5 8.48 -1.47 -0.76
C THR A 5 7.00 -1.79 -0.90
N THR A 6 6.18 -0.77 -1.16
CA THR A 6 4.80 -0.94 -1.59
C THR A 6 4.56 -0.34 -2.96
N VAL A 7 3.75 -1.01 -3.79
CA VAL A 7 3.34 -0.47 -5.07
C VAL A 7 2.04 -1.09 -5.58
N ASN A 8 1.08 -0.25 -5.93
CA ASN A 8 -0.07 -0.65 -6.74
C ASN A 8 0.39 -0.84 -8.19
N VAL A 9 0.28 -2.06 -8.71
CA VAL A 9 0.79 -2.45 -10.05
C VAL A 9 -0.23 -2.26 -11.17
N ASN A 10 -1.49 -1.90 -10.85
CA ASN A 10 -2.58 -1.69 -11.81
C ASN A 10 -2.71 -2.83 -12.85
N GLY A 11 -2.53 -4.06 -12.39
CA GLY A 11 -2.48 -5.29 -13.17
C GLY A 11 -1.06 -5.81 -13.37
N LEU A 12 -0.67 -6.82 -12.58
CA LEU A 12 0.68 -7.37 -12.56
C LEU A 12 1.14 -7.92 -13.92
N ARG A 13 0.23 -8.57 -14.67
CA ARG A 13 0.52 -9.09 -16.02
C ARG A 13 0.91 -7.99 -17.01
N ALA A 14 0.33 -6.80 -16.86
CA ALA A 14 0.63 -5.67 -17.72
C ALA A 14 1.93 -4.99 -17.27
N ALA A 15 2.10 -4.80 -15.96
CA ALA A 15 3.31 -4.24 -15.36
C ALA A 15 4.56 -5.08 -15.70
N ALA A 16 4.45 -6.42 -15.64
CA ALA A 16 5.52 -7.35 -15.96
C ALA A 16 6.08 -7.16 -17.38
N LYS A 17 5.25 -6.74 -18.34
CA LYS A 17 5.66 -6.49 -19.73
C LYS A 17 6.26 -5.10 -19.96
N LYS A 18 6.25 -4.23 -18.94
CA LYS A 18 6.54 -2.79 -19.06
C LYS A 18 7.72 -2.33 -18.21
N GLY A 19 8.38 -3.20 -17.47
CA GLY A 19 9.51 -2.83 -16.62
C GLY A 19 9.46 -3.33 -15.18
N PHE A 20 8.35 -3.92 -14.73
CA PHE A 20 8.23 -4.38 -13.34
C PHE A 20 9.21 -5.51 -13.02
N VAL A 21 9.43 -6.45 -13.94
CA VAL A 21 10.34 -7.59 -13.70
C VAL A 21 11.78 -7.10 -13.58
N GLU A 22 12.17 -6.16 -14.44
CA GLU A 22 13.48 -5.52 -14.41
C GLU A 22 13.68 -4.71 -13.13
N TRP A 23 12.65 -3.98 -12.69
CA TRP A 23 12.65 -3.27 -11.41
C TRP A 23 12.78 -4.24 -10.23
N LEU A 24 12.01 -5.32 -10.22
CA LEU A 24 12.05 -6.33 -9.15
C LEU A 24 13.41 -7.06 -9.09
N ALA A 25 14.08 -7.27 -10.23
CA ALA A 25 15.41 -7.84 -10.27
C ALA A 25 16.48 -6.88 -9.71
N GLY A 26 16.26 -5.56 -9.80
CA GLY A 26 17.19 -4.53 -9.35
C GLY A 26 16.95 -4.01 -7.92
N THR A 27 15.79 -4.26 -7.32
CA THR A 27 15.45 -3.72 -6.00
C THR A 27 16.20 -4.41 -4.86
N SER A 28 16.63 -3.61 -3.87
CA SER A 28 17.19 -4.10 -2.60
C SER A 28 16.13 -4.42 -1.54
N ALA A 29 14.84 -4.36 -1.89
CA ALA A 29 13.76 -4.67 -0.96
C ALA A 29 13.87 -6.10 -0.41
N ASP A 30 13.63 -6.26 0.89
CA ASP A 30 13.48 -7.55 1.57
C ASP A 30 12.02 -8.03 1.51
N ALA A 31 11.08 -7.09 1.44
CA ALA A 31 9.66 -7.34 1.23
C ALA A 31 9.05 -6.36 0.22
N VAL A 32 8.19 -6.88 -0.67
CA VAL A 32 7.46 -6.09 -1.68
C VAL A 32 5.97 -6.38 -1.58
N CYS A 33 5.19 -5.34 -1.29
CA CYS A 33 3.75 -5.37 -1.14
C CYS A 33 3.11 -4.87 -2.45
N LEU A 34 2.39 -5.74 -3.15
CA LEU A 34 1.71 -5.40 -4.40
C LEU A 34 0.21 -5.27 -4.23
N GLN A 35 -0.37 -4.25 -4.85
CA GLN A 35 -1.81 -4.01 -4.91
C GLN A 35 -2.31 -4.00 -6.35
N GLU A 36 -3.61 -4.27 -6.53
CA GLU A 36 -4.23 -4.42 -7.84
C GLU A 36 -3.50 -5.38 -8.78
N VAL A 37 -3.20 -6.57 -8.28
CA VAL A 37 -2.59 -7.65 -9.08
C VAL A 37 -3.48 -8.03 -10.28
N ARG A 38 -4.82 -8.00 -10.10
CA ARG A 38 -5.85 -8.25 -11.12
C ARG A 38 -5.67 -9.55 -11.91
N ALA A 39 -5.22 -10.59 -11.22
CA ALA A 39 -4.97 -11.90 -11.81
C ALA A 39 -5.13 -12.99 -10.76
N GLU A 40 -5.57 -14.16 -11.22
CA GLU A 40 -5.38 -15.43 -10.51
C GLU A 40 -3.93 -15.90 -10.69
N GLU A 41 -3.42 -16.69 -9.75
CA GLU A 41 -2.03 -17.17 -9.74
C GLU A 41 -1.63 -17.84 -11.06
N ALA A 42 -2.47 -18.73 -11.60
CA ALA A 42 -2.24 -19.44 -12.85
C ALA A 42 -2.16 -18.53 -14.10
N GLN A 43 -2.54 -17.25 -13.99
CA GLN A 43 -2.46 -16.27 -15.07
C GLN A 43 -1.18 -15.43 -15.02
N LEU A 44 -0.44 -15.49 -13.91
CA LEU A 44 0.77 -14.71 -13.72
C LEU A 44 1.93 -15.35 -14.49
N PRO A 45 2.77 -14.55 -15.17
CA PRO A 45 4.00 -15.06 -15.73
C PRO A 45 4.96 -15.46 -14.59
N ALA A 46 5.78 -16.49 -14.80
CA ALA A 46 6.61 -17.08 -13.74
C ALA A 46 7.54 -16.04 -13.09
N GLU A 47 8.14 -15.17 -13.90
CA GLU A 47 9.02 -14.08 -13.50
C GLU A 47 8.35 -12.99 -12.64
N ALA A 48 7.01 -12.98 -12.54
CA ALA A 48 6.28 -12.07 -11.66
C ALA A 48 5.47 -12.80 -10.58
N GLY A 49 4.94 -13.99 -10.85
CA GLY A 49 4.12 -14.76 -9.91
C GLY A 49 4.95 -15.57 -8.91
N ALA A 50 6.07 -16.14 -9.36
CA ALA A 50 6.98 -16.90 -8.50
C ALA A 50 8.45 -16.62 -8.89
N PRO A 51 8.90 -15.35 -8.80
CA PRO A 51 10.26 -14.99 -9.14
C PRO A 51 11.26 -15.70 -8.23
N GLU A 52 12.38 -16.12 -8.80
CA GLU A 52 13.45 -16.80 -8.06
C GLU A 52 13.94 -15.95 -6.87
N GLY A 53 14.16 -16.59 -5.72
CA GLY A 53 14.64 -15.92 -4.50
C GLY A 53 13.56 -15.17 -3.72
N TRP A 54 12.28 -15.33 -4.08
CA TRP A 54 11.14 -14.76 -3.35
C TRP A 54 10.17 -15.85 -2.89
N TYR A 55 9.71 -15.73 -1.65
CA TYR A 55 8.51 -16.38 -1.16
C TYR A 55 7.34 -15.46 -1.48
N VAL A 56 6.31 -16.01 -2.12
CA VAL A 56 5.19 -15.22 -2.63
C VAL A 56 3.88 -15.75 -2.09
N THR A 57 3.06 -14.85 -1.57
CA THR A 57 1.65 -15.11 -1.29
C THR A 57 0.78 -14.23 -2.18
N HIS A 58 -0.23 -14.83 -2.80
CA HIS A 58 -1.25 -14.14 -3.59
C HIS A 58 -2.62 -14.24 -2.93
N ALA A 59 -3.37 -13.14 -2.93
CA ALA A 59 -4.77 -13.10 -2.53
C ALA A 59 -5.58 -12.50 -3.68
N PRO A 60 -5.98 -13.31 -4.68
CA PRO A 60 -6.80 -12.84 -5.77
C PRO A 60 -8.20 -12.49 -5.29
N ALA A 61 -8.84 -11.51 -5.93
CA ALA A 61 -10.24 -11.20 -5.68
C ALA A 61 -11.16 -12.25 -6.33
N ALA A 62 -12.27 -12.59 -5.69
CA ALA A 62 -13.31 -13.44 -6.30
C ALA A 62 -13.87 -12.83 -7.61
N ALA A 63 -13.96 -11.50 -7.66
CA ALA A 63 -14.29 -10.77 -8.88
C ALA A 63 -13.08 -10.75 -9.83
N LYS A 64 -13.12 -11.61 -10.87
CA LYS A 64 -12.01 -11.78 -11.82
C LYS A 64 -11.57 -10.47 -12.45
N GLY A 65 -10.25 -10.26 -12.50
CA GLY A 65 -9.63 -9.08 -13.11
C GLY A 65 -9.79 -7.77 -12.32
N ARG A 66 -10.23 -7.84 -11.06
CA ARG A 66 -10.35 -6.71 -10.13
C ARG A 66 -9.41 -6.92 -8.93
N ALA A 67 -8.99 -5.82 -8.30
CA ALA A 67 -8.26 -5.83 -7.03
C ALA A 67 -7.12 -6.89 -7.00
N GLY A 68 -7.01 -7.64 -5.91
CA GLY A 68 -5.97 -8.63 -5.68
C GLY A 68 -4.72 -7.98 -5.10
N VAL A 69 -4.15 -8.62 -4.07
CA VAL A 69 -2.88 -8.21 -3.47
C VAL A 69 -1.89 -9.37 -3.50
N SER A 70 -0.61 -9.04 -3.50
CA SER A 70 0.47 -9.99 -3.25
C SER A 70 1.43 -9.47 -2.20
N LEU A 71 2.15 -10.39 -1.57
CA LEU A 71 3.26 -10.08 -0.67
C LEU A 71 4.44 -10.97 -1.01
N TYR A 72 5.56 -10.34 -1.39
CA TYR A 72 6.81 -11.02 -1.73
C TYR A 72 7.79 -10.79 -0.59
N THR A 73 8.45 -11.83 -0.11
CA THR A 73 9.49 -11.74 0.92
C THR A 73 10.72 -12.52 0.48
N ARG A 74 11.93 -12.00 0.72
CA ARG A 74 13.17 -12.75 0.45
C ARG A 74 13.41 -13.86 1.46
N ARG A 75 12.85 -13.69 2.66
CA ARG A 75 12.86 -14.68 3.73
C ARG A 75 11.51 -15.40 3.78
N GLU A 76 11.55 -16.69 4.08
CA GLU A 76 10.33 -17.47 4.34
C GLU A 76 9.60 -16.88 5.56
N PRO A 77 8.30 -16.54 5.43
CA PRO A 77 7.52 -16.08 6.57
C PRO A 77 7.32 -17.17 7.63
N ASP A 78 7.33 -16.77 8.90
CA ASP A 78 7.00 -17.66 10.02
C ASP A 78 5.50 -18.04 9.99
N ALA A 79 4.65 -17.11 9.52
CA ALA A 79 3.24 -17.33 9.26
C ALA A 79 2.73 -16.35 8.20
N VAL A 80 1.66 -16.74 7.50
CA VAL A 80 0.96 -15.91 6.51
C VAL A 80 -0.54 -15.96 6.79
N ARG A 81 -1.20 -14.82 6.68
CA ARG A 81 -2.66 -14.69 6.78
C ARG A 81 -3.18 -13.91 5.59
N VAL A 82 -4.26 -14.43 4.99
CA VAL A 82 -4.99 -13.80 3.89
C VAL A 82 -6.33 -13.35 4.43
N GLY A 83 -6.69 -12.09 4.17
CA GLY A 83 -7.85 -11.46 4.79
C GLY A 83 -7.57 -11.00 6.22
N PHE A 84 -8.56 -10.33 6.82
CA PHE A 84 -8.47 -9.75 8.15
C PHE A 84 -9.66 -10.15 9.04
N GLY A 85 -10.40 -11.20 8.66
CA GLY A 85 -11.52 -11.76 9.40
C GLY A 85 -12.86 -11.09 9.09
N SER A 86 -12.98 -10.44 7.93
CA SER A 86 -14.21 -9.77 7.50
C SER A 86 -15.05 -10.68 6.60
N ASP A 87 -16.32 -10.85 6.95
CA ASP A 87 -17.30 -11.57 6.12
C ASP A 87 -17.53 -10.87 4.76
N GLU A 88 -17.49 -9.54 4.73
CA GLU A 88 -17.71 -8.75 3.50
C GLU A 88 -16.43 -8.71 2.63
N PHE A 89 -15.25 -8.58 3.23
CA PHE A 89 -14.05 -8.17 2.50
C PHE A 89 -13.01 -9.27 2.26
N ASP A 90 -12.97 -10.36 3.02
CA ASP A 90 -11.90 -11.36 2.88
C ASP A 90 -11.88 -12.03 1.48
N GLY A 91 -13.05 -12.17 0.83
CA GLY A 91 -13.16 -12.68 -0.54
C GLY A 91 -12.80 -11.67 -1.64
N THR A 92 -12.47 -10.42 -1.28
CA THR A 92 -12.25 -9.32 -2.24
C THR A 92 -10.77 -9.11 -2.60
N GLY A 93 -9.86 -9.88 -2.01
CA GLY A 93 -8.43 -9.86 -2.34
C GLY A 93 -7.76 -8.51 -2.00
N ARG A 94 -8.01 -8.00 -0.79
CA ARG A 94 -7.58 -6.67 -0.35
C ARG A 94 -6.53 -6.66 0.76
N TYR A 95 -6.22 -7.81 1.35
CA TYR A 95 -5.31 -7.86 2.48
C TYR A 95 -4.54 -9.18 2.57
N ILE A 96 -3.23 -9.08 2.78
CA ILE A 96 -2.34 -10.18 3.19
C ILE A 96 -1.42 -9.61 4.27
N GLU A 97 -1.10 -10.42 5.27
CA GLU A 97 0.02 -10.16 6.17
C GLU A 97 0.93 -11.39 6.31
N ALA A 98 2.22 -11.13 6.48
CA ALA A 98 3.23 -12.14 6.71
C ALA A 98 4.09 -11.74 7.90
N ASP A 99 4.40 -12.74 8.70
CA ASP A 99 5.21 -12.61 9.89
C ASP A 99 6.66 -12.93 9.57
N LEU A 100 7.54 -12.00 9.89
CA LEU A 100 8.98 -12.12 9.80
C LEU A 100 9.59 -11.90 11.19
N PRO A 101 10.86 -12.28 11.41
CA PRO A 101 11.52 -12.00 12.68
C PRO A 101 11.49 -10.51 13.02
N GLY A 102 10.84 -10.18 14.14
CA GLY A 102 10.74 -8.81 14.65
C GLY A 102 9.74 -7.90 13.93
N VAL A 103 9.06 -8.34 12.86
CA VAL A 103 8.10 -7.50 12.13
C VAL A 103 7.00 -8.31 11.44
N THR A 104 5.76 -7.81 11.48
CA THR A 104 4.69 -8.22 10.57
C THR A 104 4.59 -7.22 9.43
N VAL A 105 4.67 -7.71 8.19
CA VAL A 105 4.54 -6.93 6.96
C VAL A 105 3.20 -7.25 6.31
N ALA A 106 2.42 -6.23 5.97
CA ALA A 106 1.11 -6.40 5.34
C ALA A 106 0.98 -5.62 4.03
N SER A 107 0.28 -6.19 3.06
CA SER A 107 -0.12 -5.55 1.80
C SER A 107 -1.63 -5.30 1.80
N LEU A 108 -2.00 -4.02 1.77
CA LEU A 108 -3.38 -3.53 1.80
C LEU A 108 -3.76 -2.87 0.47
N TYR A 109 -4.94 -3.20 -0.04
CA TYR A 109 -5.61 -2.44 -1.09
C TYR A 109 -6.99 -1.96 -0.61
N LEU A 110 -7.02 -0.76 -0.04
CA LEU A 110 -8.25 -0.13 0.43
C LEU A 110 -9.15 0.19 -0.77
N PRO A 111 -10.48 -0.08 -0.72
CA PRO A 111 -11.38 0.24 -1.82
C PRO A 111 -11.24 1.67 -2.34
N SER A 112 -11.16 1.82 -3.67
CA SER A 112 -11.40 3.12 -4.30
C SER A 112 -12.89 3.46 -4.22
N GLY A 113 -13.19 4.74 -4.03
CA GLY A 113 -14.55 5.25 -3.90
C GLY A 113 -14.98 6.12 -5.08
N GLU A 114 -16.28 6.35 -5.18
CA GLU A 114 -16.89 7.28 -6.13
C GLU A 114 -18.12 7.90 -5.47
N VAL A 115 -18.08 9.22 -5.23
CA VAL A 115 -19.07 9.95 -4.42
C VAL A 115 -20.49 9.71 -4.94
N GLY A 116 -21.40 9.36 -4.02
CA GLY A 116 -22.81 9.12 -4.33
C GLY A 116 -23.08 7.76 -4.98
N THR A 117 -22.16 6.80 -4.88
CA THR A 117 -22.31 5.44 -5.38
C THR A 117 -22.04 4.40 -4.30
N GLU A 118 -22.50 3.17 -4.52
CA GLU A 118 -22.22 2.01 -3.64
C GLU A 118 -20.72 1.79 -3.40
N ARG A 119 -19.84 2.22 -4.32
CA ARG A 119 -18.38 2.10 -4.10
C ARG A 119 -17.87 2.97 -2.97
N GLN A 120 -18.45 4.17 -2.80
CA GLN A 120 -18.11 5.00 -1.65
C GLN A 120 -18.65 4.37 -0.36
N ASP A 121 -19.85 3.81 -0.40
CA ASP A 121 -20.46 3.14 0.75
C ASP A 121 -19.64 1.88 1.16
N GLU A 122 -19.19 1.07 0.19
CA GLU A 122 -18.25 -0.04 0.39
C GLU A 122 -16.94 0.44 1.06
N LYS A 123 -16.35 1.53 0.54
CA LYS A 123 -15.13 2.12 1.11
C LYS A 123 -15.32 2.54 2.57
N ILE A 124 -16.47 3.15 2.89
CA ILE A 124 -16.81 3.58 4.26
C ILE A 124 -16.97 2.38 5.19
N ARG A 125 -17.64 1.31 4.75
CA ARG A 125 -17.76 0.06 5.53
C ARG A 125 -16.40 -0.59 5.78
N PHE A 126 -15.55 -0.66 4.74
CA PHE A 126 -14.18 -1.17 4.86
C PHE A 126 -13.39 -0.38 5.90
N MET A 127 -13.39 0.96 5.83
CA MET A 127 -12.73 1.82 6.80
C MET A 127 -13.22 1.57 8.23
N ALA A 128 -14.53 1.36 8.41
CA ALA A 128 -15.12 1.11 9.72
C ALA A 128 -14.68 -0.23 10.34
N GLU A 129 -14.58 -1.29 9.55
CA GLU A 129 -14.09 -2.61 10.00
C GLU A 129 -12.57 -2.66 10.18
N PHE A 130 -11.83 -1.96 9.32
CA PHE A 130 -10.39 -2.09 9.25
C PHE A 130 -9.65 -1.36 10.38
N LEU A 131 -10.16 -0.23 10.89
CA LEU A 131 -9.53 0.45 12.03
C LEU A 131 -9.49 -0.42 13.31
N PRO A 132 -10.59 -1.07 13.75
CA PRO A 132 -10.53 -2.07 14.82
C PRO A 132 -9.52 -3.18 14.56
N TYR A 133 -9.43 -3.67 13.31
CA TYR A 133 -8.45 -4.68 12.94
C TYR A 133 -7.01 -4.19 13.12
N LEU A 134 -6.68 -2.98 12.65
CA LEU A 134 -5.36 -2.37 12.79
C LEU A 134 -4.92 -2.28 14.26
N LYS A 135 -5.84 -1.96 15.17
CA LYS A 135 -5.55 -1.94 16.62
C LYS A 135 -5.20 -3.33 17.13
N GLY A 136 -6.03 -4.31 16.82
CA GLY A 136 -5.80 -5.70 17.22
C GLY A 136 -4.51 -6.26 16.62
N LEU A 137 -4.17 -5.90 15.38
CA LEU A 137 -2.92 -6.29 14.73
C LEU A 137 -1.71 -5.78 15.51
N ARG A 138 -1.71 -4.49 15.90
CA ARG A 138 -0.64 -3.90 16.71
C ARG A 138 -0.47 -4.62 18.04
N GLU A 139 -1.58 -4.89 18.73
CA GLU A 139 -1.57 -5.59 20.02
C GLU A 139 -1.02 -7.02 19.89
N ARG A 140 -1.48 -7.77 18.88
CA ARG A 140 -1.01 -9.14 18.61
C ARG A 140 0.47 -9.16 18.24
N ALA A 141 0.91 -8.29 17.34
CA ALA A 141 2.31 -8.21 16.94
C ALA A 141 3.22 -7.87 18.14
N ALA A 142 2.83 -6.90 18.97
CA ALA A 142 3.57 -6.52 20.17
C ALA A 142 3.66 -7.65 21.20
N ALA A 143 2.59 -8.43 21.39
CA ALA A 143 2.59 -9.59 22.28
C ALA A 143 3.60 -10.66 21.85
N ASP A 144 3.87 -10.76 20.55
CA ASP A 144 4.85 -11.66 19.96
C ASP A 144 6.23 -10.99 19.73
N GLY A 145 6.45 -9.79 20.30
CA GLY A 145 7.72 -9.07 20.20
C GLY A 145 8.03 -8.53 18.79
N ARG A 146 7.00 -8.23 17.99
CA ARG A 146 7.11 -7.72 16.63
C ARG A 146 6.56 -6.30 16.50
N GLU A 147 7.17 -5.56 15.60
CA GLU A 147 6.61 -4.32 15.06
C GLU A 147 5.65 -4.61 13.90
N VAL A 148 4.94 -3.60 13.39
CA VAL A 148 4.04 -3.74 12.23
C VAL A 148 4.38 -2.70 11.17
N VAL A 149 4.34 -3.13 9.91
CA VAL A 149 4.26 -2.24 8.74
C VAL A 149 3.09 -2.66 7.85
N VAL A 150 2.11 -1.76 7.70
CA VAL A 150 0.99 -1.92 6.76
C VAL A 150 1.27 -1.07 5.53
N CYS A 151 1.78 -1.74 4.51
CA CYS A 151 2.02 -1.20 3.18
C CYS A 151 0.72 -1.20 2.39
N GLY A 152 0.50 -0.19 1.55
CA GLY A 152 -0.56 -0.32 0.57
C GLY A 152 -0.94 0.95 -0.14
N ASP A 153 -1.89 0.79 -1.06
CA ASP A 153 -2.71 1.86 -1.61
C ASP A 153 -3.93 2.03 -0.69
N TRP A 154 -3.91 3.12 0.07
CA TRP A 154 -4.97 3.48 1.00
C TRP A 154 -6.09 4.26 0.33
N ASN A 155 -5.94 4.63 -0.96
CA ASN A 155 -6.91 5.41 -1.73
C ASN A 155 -7.36 6.72 -1.04
N ILE A 156 -6.54 7.29 -0.15
CA ILE A 156 -6.83 8.50 0.62
C ILE A 156 -5.56 9.35 0.75
N ALA A 157 -5.62 10.61 0.35
CA ALA A 157 -4.62 11.62 0.69
C ALA A 157 -5.00 12.28 2.03
N HIS A 158 -4.07 12.42 2.98
CA HIS A 158 -4.39 12.86 4.34
C HIS A 158 -4.46 14.40 4.45
N GLN A 159 -3.40 15.07 4.04
CA GLN A 159 -3.21 16.51 4.19
C GLN A 159 -3.22 17.25 2.85
N GLU A 160 -3.34 18.58 2.87
CA GLU A 160 -3.28 19.40 1.65
C GLU A 160 -1.96 19.22 0.89
N ALA A 161 -0.86 18.95 1.60
CA ALA A 161 0.44 18.62 1.05
C ALA A 161 0.46 17.28 0.28
N ASP A 162 -0.54 16.42 0.45
CA ASP A 162 -0.56 15.07 -0.11
C ASP A 162 -1.20 15.01 -1.51
N LEU A 163 -1.62 16.13 -2.08
CA LEU A 163 -2.11 16.20 -3.46
C LEU A 163 -1.97 17.60 -4.06
N LYS A 164 -1.57 17.67 -5.33
CA LYS A 164 -1.27 18.95 -5.98
C LYS A 164 -2.47 19.92 -6.03
N ASN A 165 -3.65 19.39 -6.34
CA ASN A 165 -4.86 20.17 -6.61
C ASN A 165 -5.90 20.01 -5.49
N TRP A 166 -5.47 20.09 -4.23
CA TRP A 166 -6.33 19.82 -3.06
C TRP A 166 -7.62 20.65 -3.04
N LYS A 167 -7.57 21.94 -3.39
CA LYS A 167 -8.73 22.85 -3.35
C LYS A 167 -9.92 22.33 -4.15
N ALA A 168 -9.66 21.79 -5.34
CA ALA A 168 -10.69 21.27 -6.24
C ALA A 168 -11.16 19.85 -5.86
N ASN A 169 -10.40 19.11 -5.05
CA ASN A 169 -10.63 17.71 -4.76
C ASN A 169 -11.25 17.44 -3.38
N GLN A 170 -11.55 18.46 -2.58
CA GLN A 170 -12.21 18.32 -1.27
C GLN A 170 -13.59 17.64 -1.33
N LYS A 171 -14.16 17.47 -2.53
CA LYS A 171 -15.45 16.78 -2.78
C LYS A 171 -15.27 15.52 -3.64
N SER A 172 -14.02 15.08 -3.83
CA SER A 172 -13.68 13.87 -4.56
C SER A 172 -13.32 12.77 -3.56
N SER A 173 -13.74 11.53 -3.85
CA SER A 173 -13.24 10.35 -3.13
C SER A 173 -11.71 10.35 -3.14
N GLY A 174 -11.14 10.02 -2.00
CA GLY A 174 -9.73 10.07 -1.68
C GLY A 174 -9.28 11.37 -1.01
N PHE A 175 -10.12 12.40 -0.94
CA PHE A 175 -9.82 13.61 -0.17
C PHE A 175 -11.06 14.20 0.52
N LEU A 176 -12.09 13.37 0.75
CA LEU A 176 -13.28 13.78 1.48
C LEU A 176 -12.93 14.05 2.96
N PRO A 177 -13.61 14.99 3.63
CA PRO A 177 -13.38 15.28 5.04
C PRO A 177 -13.43 14.04 5.95
N GLU A 178 -14.38 13.14 5.71
CA GLU A 178 -14.57 11.91 6.49
C GLU A 178 -13.45 10.88 6.28
N GLU A 179 -12.91 10.77 5.06
CA GLU A 179 -11.78 9.88 4.75
C GLU A 179 -10.49 10.38 5.41
N ARG A 180 -10.27 11.69 5.34
CA ARG A 180 -9.13 12.35 6.00
C ARG A 180 -9.23 12.25 7.52
N ALA A 181 -10.43 12.45 8.07
CA ALA A 181 -10.69 12.28 9.50
C ALA A 181 -10.43 10.82 9.94
N TRP A 182 -10.82 9.84 9.12
CA TRP A 182 -10.52 8.44 9.39
C TRP A 182 -9.02 8.13 9.39
N LEU A 183 -8.25 8.64 8.40
CA LEU A 183 -6.78 8.53 8.45
C LEU A 183 -6.20 9.23 9.69
N GLY A 184 -6.74 10.37 10.09
CA GLY A 184 -6.38 11.03 11.34
C GLY A 184 -6.55 10.12 12.56
N ARG A 185 -7.62 9.31 12.60
CA ARG A 185 -7.84 8.32 13.66
C ARG A 185 -6.87 7.14 13.61
N VAL A 186 -6.47 6.69 12.42
CA VAL A 186 -5.43 5.66 12.27
C VAL A 186 -4.11 6.14 12.88
N LEU A 187 -3.80 7.43 12.71
CA LEU A 187 -2.56 8.07 13.16
C LEU A 187 -2.60 8.58 14.61
N ASP A 188 -3.79 8.80 15.18
CA ASP A 188 -3.96 9.28 16.54
C ASP A 188 -3.43 8.26 17.56
N GLU A 189 -2.50 8.68 18.44
CA GLU A 189 -1.85 7.81 19.43
C GLU A 189 -2.83 7.10 20.37
N GLY A 190 -3.94 7.78 20.71
CA GLY A 190 -4.99 7.26 21.58
C GLY A 190 -6.01 6.37 20.87
N ASP A 191 -5.96 6.26 19.55
CA ASP A 191 -6.88 5.47 18.74
C ASP A 191 -6.13 4.38 17.94
N GLY A 192 -5.74 4.64 16.69
CA GLY A 192 -4.97 3.67 15.89
C GLY A 192 -3.50 3.58 16.30
N GLY A 193 -2.90 4.72 16.63
CA GLY A 193 -1.51 4.90 17.03
C GLY A 193 -0.49 4.26 16.09
N TYR A 194 -0.77 4.35 14.80
CA TYR A 194 0.21 4.13 13.73
C TYR A 194 0.90 5.45 13.38
N VAL A 195 2.02 5.35 12.67
CA VAL A 195 2.79 6.47 12.16
C VAL A 195 2.86 6.38 10.65
N ASP A 196 2.55 7.48 9.96
CA ASP A 196 2.89 7.68 8.56
C ASP A 196 4.39 7.95 8.47
N VAL A 197 5.17 6.88 8.22
CA VAL A 197 6.64 6.95 8.26
C VAL A 197 7.20 7.91 7.21
N PHE A 198 6.51 8.06 6.08
CA PHE A 198 6.97 8.96 5.02
C PHE A 198 6.88 10.40 5.49
N ARG A 199 5.72 10.79 6.02
CA ARG A 199 5.50 12.14 6.56
C ARG A 199 6.38 12.41 7.79
N ALA A 200 6.66 11.40 8.62
CA ALA A 200 7.57 11.53 9.75
C ALA A 200 9.01 11.86 9.33
N LEU A 201 9.49 11.26 8.23
CA LEU A 201 10.83 11.54 7.69
C LEU A 201 10.90 12.84 6.88
N HIS A 202 9.78 13.26 6.27
CA HIS A 202 9.71 14.44 5.40
C HIS A 202 8.54 15.37 5.79
N PRO A 203 8.54 15.97 7.00
CA PRO A 203 7.39 16.70 7.53
C PRO A 203 7.00 17.92 6.69
N ASP A 204 7.99 18.66 6.18
CA ASP A 204 7.80 19.95 5.51
C ASP A 204 7.69 19.86 3.98
N GLN A 205 7.59 18.64 3.42
CA GLN A 205 7.60 18.42 1.97
C GLN A 205 6.20 18.22 1.38
N ASP A 206 5.85 18.99 0.35
CA ASP A 206 4.69 18.65 -0.50
C ASP A 206 4.96 17.34 -1.26
N GLY A 207 4.00 16.43 -1.24
CA GLY A 207 4.21 15.06 -1.69
C GLY A 207 5.37 14.39 -0.92
N PRO A 208 6.31 13.70 -1.60
CA PRO A 208 6.23 13.29 -2.99
C PRO A 208 4.96 12.46 -3.21
N TYR A 209 4.35 12.65 -4.38
CA TYR A 209 3.15 11.91 -4.75
C TYR A 209 3.53 10.49 -5.16
N SER A 210 2.59 9.57 -5.03
CA SER A 210 2.76 8.16 -5.38
C SER A 210 1.88 7.74 -6.55
N TRP A 211 0.85 8.51 -6.88
CA TRP A 211 -0.11 8.22 -7.96
C TRP A 211 -0.31 9.41 -8.90
N TRP A 212 -0.39 9.13 -10.21
CA TRP A 212 -0.78 10.11 -11.23
C TRP A 212 -1.63 9.45 -12.31
N SER A 213 -2.82 10.01 -12.54
CA SER A 213 -3.71 9.56 -13.61
C SER A 213 -2.99 9.40 -14.95
N TYR A 214 -3.29 8.30 -15.67
CA TYR A 214 -2.90 8.15 -17.08
C TYR A 214 -3.61 9.15 -18.01
N ARG A 215 -4.66 9.82 -17.55
CA ARG A 215 -5.40 10.78 -18.38
C ARG A 215 -4.71 12.14 -18.38
N GLY A 216 -4.57 12.72 -19.57
CA GLY A 216 -4.01 14.06 -19.75
C GLY A 216 -2.53 14.10 -19.42
N ARG A 217 -2.08 15.19 -18.79
CA ARG A 217 -0.66 15.46 -18.47
C ARG A 217 -0.39 15.44 -16.97
N ALA A 218 -1.14 14.64 -16.20
CA ALA A 218 -1.03 14.63 -14.75
C ALA A 218 0.39 14.23 -14.31
N PHE A 219 0.99 13.24 -14.98
CA PHE A 219 2.37 12.85 -14.69
C PHE A 219 3.38 13.95 -15.05
N ASP A 220 3.32 14.53 -16.25
CA ASP A 220 4.30 15.53 -16.70
C ASP A 220 4.25 16.82 -15.86
N ASN A 221 3.05 17.21 -15.43
CA ASN A 221 2.84 18.41 -14.62
C ASN A 221 2.89 18.14 -13.12
N ASP A 222 3.26 16.92 -12.71
CA ASP A 222 3.30 16.46 -11.33
C ASP A 222 2.01 16.76 -10.54
N SER A 223 0.86 16.59 -11.19
CA SER A 223 -0.47 16.71 -10.60
C SER A 223 -0.89 15.40 -9.93
N GLY A 224 -0.08 14.96 -8.98
CA GLY A 224 -0.21 13.67 -8.31
C GLY A 224 -0.92 13.73 -6.96
N TRP A 225 -1.10 12.54 -6.40
CA TRP A 225 -1.63 12.27 -5.07
C TRP A 225 -0.70 11.31 -4.33
N ARG A 226 -0.52 11.50 -3.03
CA ARG A 226 0.14 10.56 -2.13
C ARG A 226 -0.95 9.74 -1.44
N ILE A 227 -1.16 8.54 -1.98
CA ILE A 227 -2.19 7.60 -1.50
C ILE A 227 -1.61 6.23 -1.15
N ASP A 228 -0.33 6.03 -1.41
CA ASP A 228 0.41 4.83 -1.05
C ASP A 228 1.23 5.10 0.22
N TYR A 229 1.05 4.27 1.25
CA TYR A 229 1.66 4.48 2.57
C TYR A 229 2.32 3.22 3.08
N GLN A 230 3.27 3.43 4.00
CA GLN A 230 3.69 2.43 4.98
C GLN A 230 3.30 2.95 6.36
N MET A 231 2.14 2.51 6.86
CA MET A 231 1.69 2.84 8.22
C MET A 231 2.38 1.88 9.19
N VAL A 232 3.17 2.42 10.11
CA VAL A 232 4.02 1.60 10.99
C VAL A 232 3.72 1.82 12.46
N THR A 233 4.11 0.86 13.30
CA THR A 233 4.17 1.09 14.74
C THR A 233 5.24 2.12 15.12
N PRO A 234 5.08 2.86 16.23
CA PRO A 234 6.02 3.91 16.62
C PRO A 234 7.47 3.42 16.79
N GLY A 235 7.67 2.20 17.30
CA GLY A 235 9.00 1.61 17.48
C GLY A 235 9.73 1.40 16.14
N LEU A 236 9.02 0.93 15.12
CA LEU A 236 9.56 0.80 13.77
C LEU A 236 9.76 2.15 13.08
N ALA A 237 8.85 3.11 13.26
CA ALA A 237 9.03 4.47 12.76
C ALA A 237 10.33 5.11 13.27
N ALA A 238 10.66 4.93 14.55
CA ALA A 238 11.90 5.45 15.14
C ALA A 238 13.18 4.84 14.54
N LYS A 239 13.06 3.70 13.86
CA LYS A 239 14.15 3.01 13.15
C LYS A 239 14.19 3.32 11.67
N ALA A 240 13.25 4.09 11.13
CA ALA A 240 13.24 4.44 9.72
C ALA A 240 14.34 5.47 9.43
N VAL A 241 15.18 5.18 8.44
CA VAL A 241 16.34 6.02 8.08
C VAL A 241 16.26 6.61 6.68
N LYS A 242 15.40 6.06 5.83
CA LYS A 242 15.19 6.54 4.46
C LYS A 242 13.77 6.22 4.02
N ALA A 243 13.12 7.16 3.35
CA ALA A 243 11.89 6.93 2.60
C ALA A 243 11.97 7.65 1.25
N GLU A 244 11.60 6.97 0.17
CA GLU A 244 11.62 7.50 -1.19
C GLU A 244 10.44 7.00 -2.03
N VAL A 245 10.03 7.82 -2.99
CA VAL A 245 9.11 7.40 -4.06
C VAL A 245 9.92 7.25 -5.34
N GLU A 246 9.93 6.04 -5.89
CA GLU A 246 10.69 5.67 -7.09
C GLU A 246 9.92 6.08 -8.36
N ARG A 247 9.64 7.36 -8.49
CA ARG A 247 8.94 7.93 -9.65
C ARG A 247 9.79 7.74 -10.91
N ALA A 248 9.20 7.17 -11.95
CA ALA A 248 9.86 7.05 -13.26
C ALA A 248 10.31 8.41 -13.82
N ALA A 249 11.38 8.44 -14.61
CA ALA A 249 11.90 9.70 -15.16
C ALA A 249 10.95 10.30 -16.22
N THR A 250 10.26 9.45 -16.97
CA THR A 250 9.28 9.88 -17.98
C THR A 250 7.96 9.12 -17.87
N HIS A 251 6.88 9.68 -18.45
CA HIS A 251 5.59 9.03 -18.53
C HIS A 251 5.68 7.64 -19.19
N ALA A 252 6.53 7.49 -20.21
CA ALA A 252 6.65 6.27 -21.01
C ALA A 252 7.34 5.12 -20.27
N GLU A 253 8.22 5.42 -19.30
CA GLU A 253 8.95 4.42 -18.50
C GLU A 253 8.11 3.88 -17.34
N ARG A 254 6.92 4.44 -17.10
CA ARG A 254 6.01 3.95 -16.07
C ARG A 254 5.37 2.61 -16.45
N TRP A 255 5.44 1.66 -15.54
CA TRP A 255 4.72 0.38 -15.65
C TRP A 255 3.40 0.33 -14.86
N SER A 256 3.15 1.31 -14.00
CA SER A 256 1.88 1.56 -13.30
C SER A 256 1.56 3.07 -13.28
N ASP A 257 0.31 3.44 -12.97
CA ASP A 257 -0.05 4.82 -12.60
C ASP A 257 0.43 5.19 -11.19
N HIS A 258 0.83 4.20 -10.39
CA HIS A 258 1.55 4.40 -9.14
C HIS A 258 3.07 4.23 -9.30
N ALA A 259 3.83 4.84 -8.39
CA ALA A 259 5.26 4.64 -8.22
C ALA A 259 5.54 3.85 -6.93
N PRO A 260 6.59 3.00 -6.91
CA PRO A 260 7.00 2.32 -5.68
C PRO A 260 7.34 3.29 -4.55
N VAL A 261 6.89 2.96 -3.34
CA VAL A 261 7.22 3.69 -2.10
C VAL A 261 8.07 2.78 -1.23
N THR A 262 9.35 3.13 -1.09
CA THR A 262 10.37 2.31 -0.43
C THR A 262 10.86 2.98 0.84
N VAL A 263 10.92 2.21 1.93
CA VAL A 263 11.39 2.65 3.25
C VAL A 263 12.43 1.69 3.78
N VAL A 264 13.50 2.23 4.37
CA VAL A 264 14.59 1.47 4.99
C VAL A 264 14.54 1.66 6.50
N TYR A 265 14.59 0.55 7.23
CA TYR A 265 14.52 0.48 8.68
C TYR A 265 15.78 -0.18 9.27
N GLU A 266 16.31 0.39 10.35
CA GLU A 266 17.36 -0.20 11.20
C GLU A 266 16.76 -1.25 12.17
N LEU A 267 16.13 -2.27 11.60
CA LEU A 267 15.64 -3.45 12.32
C LEU A 267 16.73 -4.53 12.45
#